data_AF-A0A7Y4KIX6-F1
#
_entry.id   AF-A0A7Y4KIX6-F1
#
_cell.length_a   1.000
_cell.length_b   1.000
_cell.length_c   1.000
_cell.angle_alpha   90.00
_cell.angle_beta   90.00
_cell.angle_gamma   90.00
#
_symmetry.space_group_name_H-M   'P 1'
#
loop_
_entity.id
_entity.type
_entity.pdbx_description
1 polymer ?
#
loop_
_entity_poly.entity_id
_entity_poly.type
_entity_poly.pdbx_seq_one_letter_code
_entity_poly.pdbx_strand_id
1 'polypeptide(L)'
;MSDAPEEPKRRESRLPEYDAATASLLMECFYGLAAAQDAVLGRLSHAERTDVNPSVGAPVGITHGAYRPLDIEMRFSLSTSAVLHTDVDEWAASVQNSVDEALPVLMKKIFGGMDEILEEAGQVVDAKGQPLSVAWVLQALEKVQIDFDEDGNAQMPVIVVHPDALKRLAETPPTPEEEKQLKALIERKRQEFNARRRVRKLD
;
A
#
# COMPACT_ATOMS: atom_id res chain seq x y z
N MET A 1 47.24 13.26 -34.16
CA MET A 1 45.86 13.77 -34.33
C MET A 1 44.91 12.68 -33.89
N SER A 2 44.44 12.77 -32.65
CA SER A 2 43.26 12.05 -32.17
C SER A 2 42.74 12.92 -31.02
N ASP A 3 41.88 13.87 -31.41
CA ASP A 3 41.15 14.73 -30.49
C ASP A 3 40.04 13.85 -29.90
N ALA A 4 40.19 13.46 -28.64
CA ALA A 4 39.10 12.87 -27.89
C ALA A 4 38.08 13.99 -27.63
N PRO A 5 36.77 13.77 -27.88
CA PRO A 5 35.77 14.81 -27.61
C PRO A 5 35.78 15.11 -26.11
N GLU A 6 36.14 16.34 -25.77
CA GLU A 6 36.09 16.90 -24.43
C GLU A 6 34.66 16.72 -23.90
N GLU A 7 34.50 16.02 -22.77
CA GLU A 7 33.20 15.89 -22.11
C GLU A 7 32.67 17.31 -21.81
N PRO A 8 31.41 17.64 -22.17
CA PRO A 8 30.90 18.98 -21.99
C PRO A 8 30.92 19.33 -20.51
N LYS A 9 31.74 20.33 -20.14
CA LYS A 9 31.82 20.90 -18.79
C LYS A 9 30.41 21.13 -18.26
N ARG A 10 30.00 20.35 -17.24
CA ARG A 10 28.71 20.51 -16.55
C ARG A 10 28.62 21.95 -16.05
N ARG A 11 27.71 22.74 -16.63
CA ARG A 11 27.54 24.16 -16.31
C ARG A 11 27.23 24.33 -14.82
N GLU A 12 27.98 25.22 -14.17
CA GLU A 12 27.84 25.68 -12.78
C GLU A 12 26.50 26.40 -12.48
N SER A 13 25.49 26.26 -13.33
CA SER A 13 24.20 26.97 -13.25
C SER A 13 23.06 26.15 -12.67
N ARG A 14 23.33 24.97 -12.09
CA ARG A 14 22.31 24.19 -11.37
C ARG A 14 22.18 24.73 -9.96
N LEU A 15 21.08 25.42 -9.69
CA LEU A 15 20.70 25.85 -8.36
C LEU A 15 20.02 24.68 -7.64
N PRO A 16 20.62 24.11 -6.58
CA PRO A 16 20.08 22.93 -5.89
C PRO A 16 18.65 23.12 -5.40
N GLU A 17 18.26 24.34 -5.08
CA GLU A 17 16.92 24.69 -4.61
C GLU A 17 15.86 24.43 -5.67
N TYR A 18 16.17 24.67 -6.95
CA TYR A 18 15.26 24.41 -8.06
C TYR A 18 15.14 22.92 -8.36
N ASP A 19 16.24 22.17 -8.26
CA ASP A 19 16.21 20.71 -8.41
C ASP A 19 15.36 20.08 -7.29
N ALA A 20 15.55 20.53 -6.04
CA ALA A 20 14.77 20.07 -4.89
C ALA A 20 13.28 20.44 -5.02
N ALA A 21 12.96 21.68 -5.37
CA ALA A 21 11.57 22.13 -5.56
C ALA A 21 10.87 21.37 -6.70
N THR A 22 11.58 21.12 -7.80
CA THR A 22 11.06 20.35 -8.93
C THR A 22 10.79 18.90 -8.52
N ALA A 23 11.72 18.27 -7.78
CA ALA A 23 11.53 16.93 -7.26
C ALA A 23 10.33 16.84 -6.30
N SER A 24 10.21 17.79 -5.37
CA SER A 24 9.07 17.88 -4.44
C SER A 24 7.74 18.01 -5.19
N LEU A 25 7.67 18.93 -6.17
CA LEU A 25 6.48 19.10 -7.00
C LEU A 25 6.11 17.82 -7.76
N LEU A 26 7.08 17.17 -8.39
CA LEU A 26 6.84 15.92 -9.12
C LEU A 26 6.34 14.81 -8.17
N MET A 27 6.90 14.70 -6.97
CA MET A 27 6.46 13.73 -5.97
C MET A 27 5.04 14.03 -5.48
N GLU A 28 4.70 15.29 -5.22
CA GLU A 28 3.35 15.70 -4.83
C GLU A 28 2.32 15.38 -5.92
N CYS A 29 2.64 15.71 -7.18
CA CYS A 29 1.78 15.37 -8.31
C CYS A 29 1.64 13.84 -8.46
N PHE A 30 2.73 13.10 -8.34
CA PHE A 30 2.70 11.64 -8.42
C PHE A 30 1.79 11.04 -7.34
N TYR A 31 1.99 11.39 -6.06
CA TYR A 31 1.18 10.86 -4.98
C TYR A 31 -0.29 11.28 -5.10
N GLY A 32 -0.55 12.54 -5.46
CA GLY A 32 -1.91 13.04 -5.67
C GLY A 32 -2.65 12.29 -6.78
N LEU A 33 -2.00 12.11 -7.93
CA LEU A 33 -2.59 11.40 -9.08
C LEU A 33 -2.71 9.90 -8.82
N ALA A 34 -1.68 9.26 -8.26
CA ALA A 34 -1.71 7.83 -7.93
C ALA A 34 -2.82 7.52 -6.91
N ALA A 35 -2.98 8.36 -5.88
CA ALA A 35 -4.05 8.22 -4.89
C ALA A 35 -5.44 8.45 -5.49
N ALA A 36 -5.57 9.31 -6.49
CA ALA A 36 -6.82 9.53 -7.21
C ALA A 36 -7.18 8.38 -8.16
N GLN A 37 -6.17 7.73 -8.75
CA GLN A 37 -6.34 6.61 -9.69
C GLN A 37 -6.56 5.26 -9.01
N ASP A 38 -5.86 4.99 -7.90
CA ASP A 38 -5.96 3.72 -7.19
C ASP A 38 -6.67 3.87 -5.84
N ALA A 39 -7.80 3.18 -5.70
CA ALA A 39 -8.66 3.27 -4.53
C ALA A 39 -8.01 2.70 -3.25
N VAL A 40 -7.01 1.83 -3.37
CA VAL A 40 -6.27 1.30 -2.22
C VAL A 40 -5.25 2.35 -1.77
N LEU A 41 -4.44 2.89 -2.67
CA LEU A 41 -3.49 3.96 -2.36
C LEU A 41 -4.18 5.19 -1.78
N GLY A 42 -5.31 5.62 -2.35
CA GLY A 42 -6.07 6.76 -1.85
C GLY A 42 -6.60 6.59 -0.42
N ARG A 43 -6.67 5.35 0.08
CA ARG A 43 -7.05 5.03 1.47
C ARG A 43 -5.85 4.87 2.40
N LEU A 44 -4.64 4.73 1.86
CA LEU A 44 -3.42 4.63 2.67
C LEU A 44 -2.99 6.02 3.14
N SER A 45 -2.81 6.16 4.45
CA SER A 45 -2.29 7.40 5.03
C SER A 45 -0.81 7.57 4.68
N HIS A 46 -0.47 8.73 4.10
CA HIS A 46 0.93 9.13 3.92
C HIS A 46 1.37 9.87 5.18
N ALA A 47 2.43 9.41 5.82
CA ALA A 47 3.03 10.08 6.97
C ALA A 47 4.53 10.25 6.70
N GLU A 48 5.02 11.49 6.78
CA GLU A 48 6.45 11.75 6.85
C GLU A 48 6.97 11.16 8.17
N ARG A 49 7.70 10.06 8.09
CA ARG A 49 8.46 9.53 9.24
C ARG A 49 9.87 10.10 9.17
N THR A 50 10.14 11.10 10.00
CA THR A 50 11.47 11.66 10.23
C THR A 50 12.39 10.70 10.99
N ASP A 51 11.83 9.75 11.75
CA ASP A 51 12.59 8.74 12.50
C ASP A 51 12.15 7.33 12.09
N VAL A 52 12.93 6.68 11.23
CA VAL A 52 12.88 5.22 11.10
C VAL A 52 13.56 4.66 12.34
N ASN A 53 12.84 4.49 13.44
CA ASN A 53 13.34 3.70 14.55
C ASN A 53 12.96 2.23 14.31
N PRO A 54 13.90 1.38 13.84
CA PRO A 54 13.59 0.07 13.26
C PRO A 54 13.07 -0.97 14.27
N SER A 55 12.90 -0.62 15.55
CA SER A 55 12.77 -1.58 16.65
C SER A 55 11.56 -1.38 17.58
N VAL A 56 10.78 -0.31 17.44
CA VAL A 56 9.68 -0.05 18.38
C VAL A 56 8.38 -0.68 17.86
N GLY A 57 8.17 -1.96 18.17
CA GLY A 57 6.86 -2.62 18.06
C GLY A 57 6.74 -3.79 17.07
N ALA A 58 7.84 -4.23 16.44
CA ALA A 58 7.81 -5.46 15.65
C ALA A 58 7.62 -6.69 16.57
N PRO A 59 6.68 -7.61 16.25
CA PRO A 59 6.57 -8.89 16.95
C PRO A 59 7.90 -9.65 16.96
N VAL A 60 8.21 -10.31 18.08
CA VAL A 60 9.42 -11.13 18.23
C VAL A 60 9.44 -12.22 17.14
N GLY A 61 10.45 -12.20 16.28
CA GLY A 61 10.65 -13.21 15.22
C GLY A 61 10.44 -12.71 13.79
N ILE A 62 9.90 -11.51 13.57
CA ILE A 62 9.88 -10.87 12.25
C ILE A 62 11.26 -10.27 12.01
N THR A 63 11.98 -10.80 11.01
CA THR A 63 13.39 -10.44 10.78
C THR A 63 13.59 -9.71 9.46
N HIS A 64 12.69 -9.89 8.50
CA HIS A 64 12.76 -9.20 7.20
C HIS A 64 11.36 -8.65 6.84
N GLY A 65 11.32 -7.56 6.07
CA GLY A 65 10.07 -7.04 5.49
C GLY A 65 9.55 -5.71 6.05
N ALA A 66 9.69 -5.39 7.33
CA ALA A 66 9.04 -4.19 7.87
C ALA A 66 9.61 -2.85 7.35
N TYR A 67 10.82 -2.82 6.77
CA TYR A 67 11.52 -1.56 6.45
C TYR A 67 12.43 -1.59 5.21
N ARG A 68 12.21 -2.50 4.25
CA ARG A 68 13.02 -2.45 3.01
C ARG A 68 12.52 -1.28 2.14
N PRO A 69 13.40 -0.32 1.77
CA PRO A 69 13.00 0.74 0.85
C PRO A 69 12.56 0.13 -0.47
N LEU A 70 11.42 0.59 -0.98
CA LEU A 70 10.91 0.22 -2.30
C LEU A 70 11.45 1.23 -3.31
N ASP A 71 12.49 0.85 -4.04
CA ASP A 71 13.05 1.72 -5.08
C ASP A 71 12.14 1.73 -6.30
N ILE A 72 11.62 2.89 -6.69
CA ILE A 72 10.79 3.04 -7.88
C ILE A 72 11.46 4.04 -8.80
N GLU A 73 11.77 3.59 -10.01
CA GLU A 73 12.25 4.47 -11.07
C GLU A 73 11.04 5.05 -11.80
N MET A 74 10.94 6.37 -11.80
CA MET A 74 9.95 7.09 -12.59
C MET A 74 10.67 7.79 -13.74
N ARG A 75 10.19 7.56 -14.96
CA ARG A 75 10.74 8.20 -16.15
C ARG A 75 9.89 9.39 -16.53
N PHE A 76 10.53 10.54 -16.59
CA PHE A 76 9.91 11.80 -17.01
C PHE A 76 10.64 12.33 -18.25
N SER A 77 9.91 12.76 -19.27
CA SER A 77 10.50 13.22 -20.53
C SER A 77 9.73 14.43 -21.08
N LEU A 78 10.47 15.51 -21.34
CA LEU A 78 9.95 16.70 -22.00
C LEU A 78 10.78 17.03 -23.23
N SER A 79 10.11 17.57 -24.24
CA SER A 79 10.76 18.18 -25.38
C SER A 79 11.45 19.48 -24.96
N THR A 80 12.59 19.81 -25.59
CA THR A 80 13.26 21.10 -25.38
C THR A 80 12.32 22.27 -25.72
N SER A 81 11.41 22.08 -26.67
CA SER A 81 10.42 23.08 -27.03
C SER A 81 9.44 23.35 -25.89
N ALA A 82 8.93 22.29 -25.23
CA ALA A 82 8.04 22.43 -24.08
C ALA A 82 8.71 23.19 -22.93
N VAL A 83 9.99 22.90 -22.67
CA VAL A 83 10.76 23.62 -21.64
C VAL A 83 10.89 25.12 -21.98
N LEU A 84 11.20 25.45 -23.23
CA LEU A 84 11.42 26.84 -23.64
C LEU A 84 10.14 27.67 -23.70
N HIS A 85 9.01 27.04 -24.04
CA HIS A 85 7.72 27.72 -24.19
C HIS A 85 6.83 27.59 -22.96
N THR A 86 7.29 26.93 -21.89
CA THR A 86 6.48 26.64 -20.69
C THR A 86 5.18 25.93 -21.08
N ASP A 87 5.31 24.87 -21.88
CA ASP A 87 4.18 24.04 -22.27
C ASP A 87 3.74 23.18 -21.07
N VAL A 88 2.74 23.68 -20.36
CA VAL A 88 2.19 23.04 -19.15
C VAL A 88 1.39 21.79 -19.54
N ASP A 89 0.86 21.72 -20.76
CA ASP A 89 0.07 20.58 -21.22
C ASP A 89 0.98 19.38 -21.51
N GLU A 90 2.11 19.59 -22.21
CA GLU A 90 3.12 18.53 -22.40
C GLU A 90 3.72 18.09 -21.06
N TRP A 91 3.94 19.04 -20.14
CA TRP A 91 4.39 18.73 -18.79
C TRP A 91 3.40 17.84 -18.02
N ALA A 92 2.13 18.24 -17.96
CA ALA A 92 1.09 17.48 -17.26
C ALA A 92 0.89 16.10 -17.89
N ALA A 93 0.93 16.00 -19.23
CA ALA A 93 0.85 14.72 -19.94
C ALA A 93 2.04 13.82 -19.59
N SER A 94 3.27 14.37 -19.52
CA SER A 94 4.43 13.57 -19.12
C SER A 94 4.31 13.07 -17.68
N VAL A 95 3.82 13.89 -16.74
CA VAL A 95 3.59 13.44 -15.36
C VAL A 95 2.55 12.33 -15.32
N GLN A 96 1.44 12.48 -16.05
CA GLN A 96 0.38 11.49 -16.13
C GLN A 96 0.90 10.14 -16.68
N ASN A 97 1.68 10.18 -17.75
CA ASN A 97 2.31 8.98 -18.31
C ASN A 97 3.26 8.31 -17.31
N SER A 98 4.07 9.09 -16.58
CA SER A 98 4.93 8.56 -15.53
C SER A 98 4.14 7.84 -14.43
N VAL A 99 2.99 8.39 -14.04
CA VAL A 99 2.10 7.75 -13.05
C VAL A 99 1.53 6.45 -13.60
N ASP A 100 1.02 6.45 -14.84
CA ASP A 100 0.42 5.27 -15.46
C ASP A 100 1.43 4.11 -15.60
N GLU A 101 2.71 4.41 -15.82
CA GLU A 101 3.79 3.41 -15.87
C GLU A 101 4.23 2.94 -14.49
N ALA A 102 4.38 3.86 -13.52
CA ALA A 102 4.97 3.55 -12.21
C ALA A 102 3.94 2.98 -11.23
N LEU A 103 2.66 3.33 -11.34
CA LEU A 103 1.60 2.92 -10.42
C LEU A 103 1.44 1.38 -10.33
N PRO A 104 1.38 0.62 -11.45
CA PRO A 104 1.31 -0.85 -11.38
C PRO A 104 2.53 -1.46 -10.69
N VAL A 105 3.73 -0.88 -10.89
CA VAL A 105 4.97 -1.32 -10.26
C VAL A 105 4.95 -1.06 -8.76
N LEU A 106 4.52 0.14 -8.35
CA LEU A 106 4.32 0.53 -6.95
C LEU A 106 3.36 -0.45 -6.25
N MET A 107 2.18 -0.68 -6.82
CA MET A 107 1.17 -1.54 -6.22
C MET A 107 1.65 -2.98 -6.08
N LYS A 108 2.31 -3.52 -7.11
CA LYS A 108 2.91 -4.85 -7.03
C LYS A 108 3.94 -4.97 -5.91
N LYS A 109 4.75 -3.92 -5.71
CA LYS A 109 5.75 -3.89 -4.64
C LYS A 109 5.13 -3.77 -3.25
N ILE A 110 4.09 -2.95 -3.08
CA ILE A 110 3.36 -2.82 -1.81
C ILE A 110 2.76 -4.17 -1.41
N PHE A 111 1.99 -4.81 -2.30
CA PHE A 111 1.37 -6.10 -1.99
C PHE A 111 2.41 -7.20 -1.78
N GLY A 112 3.49 -7.24 -2.59
CA GLY A 112 4.57 -8.20 -2.38
C GLY A 112 5.26 -8.03 -1.02
N GLY A 113 5.53 -6.79 -0.60
CA GLY A 113 6.11 -6.53 0.73
C GLY A 113 5.16 -6.91 1.87
N MET A 114 3.85 -6.68 1.70
CA MET A 114 2.84 -7.15 2.66
C MET A 114 2.80 -8.67 2.74
N ASP A 115 2.82 -9.37 1.60
CA ASP A 115 2.82 -10.83 1.54
C ASP A 115 4.04 -11.41 2.28
N GLU A 116 5.24 -10.89 2.04
CA GLU A 116 6.46 -11.30 2.75
C GLU A 116 6.31 -11.17 4.27
N ILE A 117 5.80 -10.03 4.76
CA ILE A 117 5.59 -9.79 6.20
C ILE A 117 4.54 -10.76 6.77
N LEU A 118 3.44 -10.98 6.04
CA LEU A 118 2.35 -11.84 6.48
C LEU A 118 2.75 -13.33 6.45
N GLU A 119 3.62 -13.74 5.53
CA GLU A 119 4.22 -15.07 5.48
C GLU A 119 5.09 -15.32 6.70
N GLU A 120 6.00 -14.38 7.04
CA GLU A 120 6.83 -14.48 8.25
C GLU A 120 5.98 -14.53 9.53
N ALA A 121 4.88 -13.77 9.57
CA ALA A 121 3.95 -13.76 10.70
C ALA A 121 3.03 -14.99 10.75
N GLY A 122 3.06 -15.89 9.76
CA GLY A 122 2.16 -17.04 9.67
C GLY A 122 0.68 -16.68 9.48
N GLN A 123 0.41 -15.45 9.01
CA GLN A 123 -0.94 -14.90 8.83
C GLN A 123 -1.56 -15.27 7.47
N VAL A 124 -0.77 -15.83 6.55
CA VAL A 124 -1.26 -16.28 5.24
C VAL A 124 -2.18 -17.49 5.36
N VAL A 125 -3.25 -17.50 4.56
CA VAL A 125 -4.16 -18.64 4.38
C VAL A 125 -4.07 -19.07 2.92
N ASP A 126 -3.52 -20.26 2.67
CA ASP A 126 -3.38 -20.80 1.32
C ASP A 126 -4.62 -21.61 0.92
N ALA A 127 -5.36 -21.10 -0.07
CA ALA A 127 -6.52 -21.76 -0.64
C ALA A 127 -6.18 -22.89 -1.63
N LYS A 128 -4.89 -23.16 -1.89
CA LYS A 128 -4.38 -24.21 -2.81
C LYS A 128 -5.00 -24.13 -4.22
N GLY A 129 -5.22 -22.91 -4.70
CA GLY A 129 -5.83 -22.64 -6.00
C GLY A 129 -7.36 -22.79 -6.05
N GLN A 130 -8.02 -23.03 -4.92
CA GLN A 130 -9.48 -23.00 -4.84
C GLN A 130 -10.00 -21.55 -4.97
N PRO A 131 -11.21 -21.35 -5.52
CA PRO A 131 -11.82 -20.03 -5.58
C PRO A 131 -12.07 -19.48 -4.18
N LEU A 132 -12.04 -18.15 -4.05
CA LEU A 132 -12.43 -17.45 -2.84
C LEU A 132 -13.85 -17.85 -2.43
N SER A 133 -14.03 -18.21 -1.17
CA SER A 133 -15.29 -18.63 -0.58
C SER A 133 -15.46 -18.01 0.81
N VAL A 134 -16.67 -18.04 1.35
CA VAL A 134 -16.97 -17.53 2.70
C VAL A 134 -16.14 -18.26 3.75
N ALA A 135 -15.96 -19.57 3.63
CA ALA A 135 -15.08 -20.35 4.50
C ALA A 135 -13.64 -19.81 4.56
N TRP A 136 -13.06 -19.41 3.41
CA TRP A 136 -11.72 -18.81 3.39
C TRP A 136 -11.66 -17.45 4.07
N VAL A 137 -12.70 -16.63 3.87
CA VAL A 137 -12.83 -15.34 4.57
C VAL A 137 -12.93 -15.53 6.08
N LEU A 138 -13.68 -16.54 6.55
CA LEU A 138 -13.79 -16.86 7.98
C LEU A 138 -12.43 -17.27 8.58
N GLN A 139 -11.66 -18.11 7.88
CA GLN A 139 -10.32 -18.50 8.33
C GLN A 139 -9.37 -17.31 8.39
N ALA A 140 -9.44 -16.39 7.42
CA ALA A 140 -8.65 -15.16 7.45
C ALA A 140 -9.04 -14.28 8.64
N LEU A 141 -10.34 -14.06 8.87
CA LEU A 141 -10.86 -13.29 10.00
C LEU A 141 -10.50 -13.90 11.37
N GLU A 142 -10.32 -15.21 11.45
CA GLU A 142 -9.86 -15.87 12.66
C GLU A 142 -8.43 -15.48 13.04
N LYS A 143 -7.54 -15.28 12.05
CA LYS A 143 -6.15 -14.87 12.28
C LYS A 143 -5.98 -13.37 12.57
N VAL A 144 -6.95 -12.55 12.17
CA VAL A 144 -6.91 -11.09 12.34
C VAL A 144 -7.50 -10.67 13.68
N GLN A 145 -6.94 -9.63 14.28
CA GLN A 145 -7.53 -8.96 15.43
C GLN A 145 -8.69 -8.06 14.96
N ILE A 146 -9.85 -8.20 15.61
CA ILE A 146 -11.00 -7.35 15.37
C ILE A 146 -11.20 -6.46 16.60
N ASP A 147 -11.32 -5.16 16.36
CA ASP A 147 -11.64 -4.17 17.39
C ASP A 147 -13.13 -3.81 17.31
N PHE A 148 -13.65 -3.25 18.40
CA PHE A 148 -15.06 -2.90 18.55
C PHE A 148 -15.20 -1.43 18.93
N ASP A 149 -16.20 -0.76 18.36
CA ASP A 149 -16.56 0.62 18.72
C ASP A 149 -17.28 0.70 20.08
N GLU A 150 -17.65 1.92 20.49
CA GLU A 150 -18.36 2.15 21.76
C GLU A 150 -19.77 1.56 21.80
N ASP A 151 -20.41 1.41 20.64
CA ASP A 151 -21.72 0.80 20.46
C ASP A 151 -21.66 -0.74 20.39
N GLY A 152 -20.44 -1.30 20.39
CA GLY A 152 -20.19 -2.74 20.37
C GLY A 152 -20.24 -3.37 18.98
N ASN A 153 -20.20 -2.58 17.91
CA ASN A 153 -20.08 -3.07 16.54
C ASN A 153 -18.64 -3.46 16.21
N ALA A 154 -18.49 -4.56 15.49
CA ALA A 154 -17.19 -5.02 15.00
C ALA A 154 -16.69 -4.09 13.89
N GLN A 155 -15.48 -3.57 14.04
CA GLN A 155 -14.76 -2.86 12.98
C GLN A 155 -14.15 -3.88 12.03
N MET A 156 -14.92 -4.25 11.01
CA MET A 156 -14.50 -5.26 10.04
C MET A 156 -13.36 -4.74 9.16
N PRO A 157 -12.35 -5.58 8.86
CA PRO A 157 -11.27 -5.19 7.97
C PRO A 157 -11.77 -4.96 6.54
N VAL A 158 -11.10 -4.06 5.83
CA VAL A 158 -11.32 -3.89 4.39
C VAL A 158 -10.72 -5.08 3.65
N ILE A 159 -11.54 -5.79 2.88
CA ILE A 159 -11.11 -6.89 2.04
C ILE A 159 -10.87 -6.37 0.62
N VAL A 160 -9.64 -6.49 0.14
CA VAL A 160 -9.26 -6.14 -1.24
C VAL A 160 -9.18 -7.41 -2.07
N VAL A 161 -9.97 -7.49 -3.14
CA VAL A 161 -10.03 -8.66 -4.04
C VAL A 161 -10.16 -8.22 -5.48
N HIS A 162 -9.74 -9.07 -6.40
CA HIS A 162 -9.98 -8.85 -7.83
C HIS A 162 -11.51 -8.83 -8.11
N PRO A 163 -12.00 -7.98 -9.03
CA PRO A 163 -13.45 -7.88 -9.33
C PRO A 163 -14.12 -9.21 -9.66
N ASP A 164 -13.41 -10.15 -10.29
CA ASP A 164 -13.95 -11.48 -10.61
C ASP A 164 -14.15 -12.36 -9.37
N ALA A 165 -13.27 -12.23 -8.37
CA ALA A 165 -13.44 -12.92 -7.10
C ALA A 165 -14.64 -12.37 -6.32
N LEU A 166 -14.86 -11.05 -6.38
CA LEU A 166 -16.05 -10.42 -5.78
C LEU A 166 -17.34 -10.92 -6.43
N LYS A 167 -17.40 -11.01 -7.77
CA LYS A 167 -18.57 -11.54 -8.49
C LYS A 167 -18.89 -12.98 -8.05
N ARG A 168 -17.88 -13.84 -7.98
CA ARG A 168 -18.05 -15.24 -7.53
C ARG A 168 -18.55 -15.34 -6.09
N LEU A 169 -18.05 -14.47 -5.20
CA LEU A 169 -18.50 -14.42 -3.81
C LEU A 169 -19.95 -13.95 -3.72
N ALA A 170 -20.36 -12.99 -4.56
CA ALA A 170 -21.75 -12.52 -4.63
C ALA A 170 -22.71 -13.60 -5.18
N GLU A 171 -22.23 -14.43 -6.11
CA GLU A 171 -22.99 -15.56 -6.66
C GLU A 171 -23.14 -16.73 -5.68
N THR A 172 -22.26 -16.82 -4.67
CA THR A 172 -22.25 -17.87 -3.65
C THR A 172 -22.54 -17.27 -2.28
N PRO A 173 -23.81 -16.93 -1.97
CA PRO A 173 -24.16 -16.38 -0.67
C PRO A 173 -23.82 -17.37 0.46
N PRO A 174 -23.51 -16.84 1.66
CA PRO A 174 -23.16 -17.66 2.81
C PRO A 174 -24.30 -18.64 3.15
N THR A 175 -23.91 -19.88 3.44
CA THR A 175 -24.84 -20.89 3.94
C THR A 175 -25.29 -20.55 5.38
N PRO A 176 -26.45 -21.05 5.85
CA PRO A 176 -26.89 -20.83 7.23
C PRO A 176 -25.91 -21.34 8.29
N GLU A 177 -25.06 -22.31 7.94
CA GLU A 177 -24.00 -22.81 8.81
C GLU A 177 -22.83 -21.82 8.90
N GLU A 178 -22.39 -21.27 7.76
CA GLU A 178 -21.33 -20.25 7.72
C GLU A 178 -21.76 -18.97 8.42
N GLU A 179 -23.03 -18.57 8.33
CA GLU A 179 -23.55 -17.43 9.10
C GLU A 179 -23.49 -17.66 10.61
N LYS A 180 -23.79 -18.88 11.07
CA LYS A 180 -23.67 -19.24 12.49
C LYS A 180 -22.20 -19.22 12.92
N GLN A 181 -21.30 -19.72 12.08
CA GLN A 181 -19.86 -19.67 12.34
C GLN A 181 -19.35 -18.23 12.42
N LEU A 182 -19.80 -17.34 11.52
CA LEU A 182 -19.45 -15.93 11.55
C LEU A 182 -19.91 -15.26 12.86
N LYS A 183 -21.15 -15.49 13.28
CA LYS A 183 -21.68 -14.94 14.53
C LYS A 183 -20.90 -15.45 15.76
N ALA A 184 -20.60 -16.75 15.79
CA ALA A 184 -19.79 -17.33 16.85
C ALA A 184 -18.37 -16.76 16.88
N LEU A 185 -17.76 -16.55 15.70
CA LEU A 185 -16.44 -15.94 15.56
C LEU A 185 -16.43 -14.50 16.12
N ILE A 186 -17.41 -13.68 15.73
CA ILE A 186 -17.52 -12.29 16.19
C ILE A 186 -17.68 -12.24 17.71
N GLU A 187 -18.51 -13.10 18.29
CA GLU A 187 -18.71 -13.13 19.74
C GLU A 187 -17.43 -13.55 20.50
N ARG A 188 -16.69 -14.53 19.99
CA ARG A 188 -15.37 -14.89 20.55
C ARG A 188 -14.39 -13.71 20.48
N LYS A 189 -14.31 -13.04 19.33
CA LYS A 189 -13.44 -11.84 19.15
C LYS A 189 -13.85 -10.69 20.08
N ARG A 190 -15.14 -10.52 20.36
CA ARG A 190 -15.64 -9.54 21.33
C ARG A 190 -15.18 -9.85 22.75
N GLN A 191 -15.22 -11.12 23.15
CA GLN A 191 -14.73 -11.55 24.46
C GLN A 191 -13.22 -11.32 24.60
N GLU A 192 -12.44 -11.65 23.56
CA GLU A 192 -11.00 -11.36 23.50
C GLU A 192 -10.72 -9.84 23.63
N PHE A 193 -11.45 -9.01 22.88
CA PHE A 193 -11.33 -7.56 22.96
C PHE A 193 -11.62 -7.02 24.36
N ASN A 194 -12.71 -7.46 24.97
CA ASN A 194 -13.10 -7.07 26.33
C ASN A 194 -12.07 -7.52 27.38
N ALA A 195 -11.50 -8.72 27.25
CA ALA A 195 -10.45 -9.21 28.13
C ALA A 195 -9.20 -8.31 28.07
N ARG A 196 -8.74 -7.95 26.86
CA ARG A 196 -7.59 -7.05 26.67
C ARG A 196 -7.81 -5.66 27.27
N ARG A 197 -9.01 -5.10 27.10
CA ARG A 197 -9.37 -3.80 27.68
C ARG A 197 -9.35 -3.81 29.20
N ARG A 198 -9.69 -4.93 29.85
CA ARG A 198 -9.61 -5.07 31.31
C ARG A 198 -8.18 -5.10 31.80
N VAL A 199 -7.28 -5.80 31.10
CA VAL A 199 -5.84 -5.84 31.44
C VAL A 199 -5.22 -4.44 31.37
N ARG A 200 -5.49 -3.69 30.28
CA ARG A 200 -4.99 -2.30 30.12
C ARG A 200 -5.52 -1.28 31.14
N LYS A 201 -6.55 -1.60 31.92
CA LYS A 201 -7.08 -0.70 32.97
C LYS A 201 -6.50 -0.99 34.36
N LEU A 202 -5.74 -2.08 34.50
CA LEU A 202 -5.17 -2.54 35.76
C LEU A 202 -3.67 -2.22 35.89
N ASP A 203 -3.02 -1.88 34.77
CA ASP A 203 -1.68 -1.29 34.70
C ASP A 203 -1.77 0.25 34.70
#